data_AF-A0A1H9W2W1-F1
#
_entry.id   AF-A0A1H9W2W1-F1
#
_cell.length_a   1.000
_cell.length_b   1.000
_cell.length_c   1.000
_cell.angle_alpha   90.00
_cell.angle_beta   90.00
_cell.angle_gamma   90.00
#
_symmetry.space_group_name_H-M   'P 1'
#
loop_
_entity.id
_entity.type
_entity.pdbx_description
1 polymer ?
#
loop_
_entity_poly.entity_id
_entity_poly.type
_entity_poly.pdbx_seq_one_letter_code
_entity_poly.pdbx_strand_id
1 'polypeptide(L)'
;MSDYRGLGFDPVPGDARAVAAAGERCRHQVEVPGPPAGWEGAAAEAFAARLAEMRDELDTARRTMSAAADTLDDWAGTVLANQRRAEELDRRARELRRDIEDADNAVVLASFRGGPEHAAATARLDGLRRELDGVLAGARDLEADHRSAARRVAERLRRLVTGGVEAAGRVPSREEVFGGVVRALTGYSALGSALAGTLLSPPRTAGTPAGGAAAFASALGER
;
A
#
# COMPACT_ATOMS: atom_id res chain seq x y z
N MET A 1 11.22 6.95 0.44
CA MET A 1 11.00 6.26 1.73
C MET A 1 11.58 7.14 2.81
N SER A 2 10.74 7.60 3.74
CA SER A 2 11.20 8.43 4.86
C SER A 2 12.01 7.56 5.81
N ASP A 3 13.24 7.97 6.10
CA ASP A 3 14.15 7.24 6.97
C ASP A 3 13.93 7.71 8.42
N TYR A 4 13.12 6.97 9.18
CA TYR A 4 12.76 7.28 10.57
C TYR A 4 13.88 6.88 11.54
N ARG A 5 15.05 7.52 11.42
CA ARG A 5 16.26 7.19 12.19
C ARG A 5 16.13 7.38 13.71
N GLY A 6 15.29 8.31 14.14
CA GLY A 6 15.00 8.57 15.55
C GLY A 6 14.20 7.44 16.18
N LEU A 7 13.24 6.89 15.44
CA LEU A 7 12.44 5.74 15.88
C LEU A 7 13.19 4.41 15.71
N GLY A 8 13.98 4.28 14.64
CA GLY A 8 14.70 3.05 14.29
C GLY A 8 13.84 2.01 13.54
N PHE A 9 12.59 2.36 13.20
CA PHE A 9 11.69 1.54 12.39
C PHE A 9 10.67 2.44 11.67
N ASP A 10 9.98 1.91 10.66
CA ASP A 10 8.91 2.61 9.94
C ASP A 10 7.52 2.24 10.52
N PRO A 11 6.87 3.15 11.28
CA PRO A 11 5.54 2.88 11.84
C PRO A 11 4.42 2.96 10.80
N VAL A 12 4.65 3.52 9.61
CA VAL A 12 3.59 3.77 8.61
C VAL A 12 4.07 3.33 7.22
N PRO A 13 4.25 2.01 7.03
CA PRO A 13 4.73 1.48 5.76
C PRO A 13 3.73 1.74 4.63
N GLY A 14 4.22 2.31 3.53
CA GLY A 14 3.44 2.55 2.33
C GLY A 14 3.66 3.94 1.73
N ASP A 15 2.98 4.20 0.61
CA ASP A 15 3.05 5.47 -0.10
C ASP A 15 1.63 5.98 -0.40
N ALA A 16 1.23 7.06 0.27
CA ALA A 16 -0.06 7.71 0.06
C ALA A 16 -0.29 8.12 -1.40
N ARG A 17 0.76 8.53 -2.11
CA ARG A 17 0.66 8.90 -3.54
C ARG A 17 0.38 7.70 -4.41
N ALA A 18 1.02 6.56 -4.12
CA ALA A 18 0.77 5.32 -4.84
C ALA A 18 -0.66 4.82 -4.63
N VAL A 19 -1.19 4.97 -3.41
CA VAL A 19 -2.59 4.64 -3.09
C VAL A 19 -3.55 5.57 -3.84
N ALA A 20 -3.33 6.88 -3.80
CA ALA A 20 -4.15 7.85 -4.52
C ALA A 20 -4.13 7.59 -6.04
N ALA A 21 -2.96 7.29 -6.61
CA ALA A 21 -2.85 6.93 -8.03
C ALA A 21 -3.60 5.63 -8.37
N ALA A 22 -3.74 4.70 -7.42
CA ALA A 22 -4.60 3.53 -7.59
C ALA A 22 -6.08 3.90 -7.56
N GLY A 23 -6.48 4.81 -6.67
CA GLY A 23 -7.83 5.39 -6.64
C GLY A 23 -8.20 6.03 -7.97
N GLU A 24 -7.33 6.86 -8.53
CA GLU A 24 -7.54 7.50 -9.84
C GLU A 24 -7.70 6.50 -10.98
N ARG A 25 -6.92 5.40 -10.99
CA ARG A 25 -7.12 4.32 -11.96
C ARG A 25 -8.48 3.64 -11.82
N CYS A 26 -9.02 3.56 -10.61
CA CYS A 26 -10.37 3.05 -10.38
C CYS A 26 -11.46 4.04 -10.82
N ARG A 27 -11.19 5.35 -10.78
CA ARG A 27 -12.12 6.40 -11.28
C ARG A 27 -12.16 6.47 -12.80
N HIS A 28 -11.09 6.07 -13.49
CA HIS A 28 -11.05 6.12 -14.94
C HIS A 28 -12.18 5.27 -15.53
N GLN A 29 -13.14 5.94 -16.17
CA GLN A 29 -14.32 5.28 -16.71
C GLN A 29 -13.93 4.44 -17.92
N VAL A 30 -14.38 3.18 -17.94
CA VAL A 30 -14.45 2.43 -19.18
C VAL A 30 -15.59 3.06 -19.99
N GLU A 31 -15.24 3.86 -21.01
CA GLU A 31 -16.23 4.29 -21.99
C GLU A 31 -16.83 3.03 -22.63
N VAL A 32 -18.15 2.92 -22.53
CA VAL A 32 -18.88 1.86 -23.22
C VAL A 32 -18.96 2.30 -24.69
N PRO A 33 -18.29 1.60 -25.62
CA PRO A 33 -18.29 2.03 -27.01
C PRO A 33 -19.72 1.94 -27.57
N GLY A 34 -20.19 3.06 -28.11
CA GLY A 34 -21.38 3.08 -28.95
C GLY A 34 -21.09 2.45 -30.32
N PRO A 35 -22.11 1.97 -31.04
CA PRO A 35 -21.93 1.55 -32.41
C PRO A 35 -21.39 2.74 -33.25
N PRO A 36 -20.40 2.52 -34.13
CA PRO A 36 -19.88 3.57 -35.00
C PRO A 36 -20.97 4.20 -35.88
N ALA A 37 -20.88 5.51 -36.11
CA ALA A 37 -21.85 6.25 -36.90
C ALA A 37 -21.97 5.68 -38.33
N GLY A 38 -23.21 5.44 -38.78
CA GLY A 38 -23.51 4.83 -40.09
C GLY A 38 -23.39 3.31 -40.14
N TRP A 39 -23.14 2.64 -39.01
CA TRP A 39 -23.24 1.18 -38.92
C TRP A 39 -24.69 0.76 -38.69
N GLU A 40 -25.33 0.26 -39.74
CA GLU A 40 -26.74 -0.11 -39.76
C GLU A 40 -26.94 -1.58 -40.21
N GLY A 41 -28.12 -2.13 -39.94
CA GLY A 41 -28.50 -3.49 -40.31
C GLY A 41 -28.40 -4.51 -39.17
N ALA A 42 -28.70 -5.77 -39.48
CA ALA A 42 -28.88 -6.85 -38.49
C ALA A 42 -27.70 -7.04 -37.52
N ALA A 43 -26.47 -6.77 -37.96
CA ALA A 43 -25.28 -6.86 -37.11
C ALA A 43 -25.22 -5.73 -36.07
N ALA A 44 -25.62 -4.51 -36.45
CA ALA A 44 -25.69 -3.37 -35.54
C ALA A 44 -26.81 -3.56 -34.50
N GLU A 45 -27.95 -4.12 -34.93
CA GLU A 45 -29.07 -4.48 -34.04
C GLU A 45 -28.67 -5.57 -33.03
N ALA A 46 -27.99 -6.63 -33.49
CA ALA A 46 -27.49 -7.70 -32.62
C ALA A 46 -26.46 -7.19 -31.61
N PHE A 47 -25.57 -6.29 -32.02
CA PHE A 47 -24.63 -5.62 -31.11
C PHE A 47 -25.35 -4.76 -30.08
N ALA A 48 -26.33 -3.94 -30.50
CA ALA A 48 -27.11 -3.10 -29.60
C ALA A 48 -27.92 -3.94 -28.58
N ALA A 49 -28.52 -5.05 -29.02
CA ALA A 49 -29.22 -5.99 -28.14
C ALA A 49 -28.26 -6.61 -27.11
N ARG A 50 -27.09 -7.07 -27.54
CA ARG A 50 -26.08 -7.64 -26.65
C ARG A 50 -25.54 -6.61 -25.65
N LEU A 51 -25.37 -5.36 -26.09
CA LEU A 51 -24.96 -4.27 -25.21
C LEU A 51 -26.03 -3.93 -24.17
N ALA A 52 -27.30 -3.96 -24.57
CA ALA A 52 -28.43 -3.76 -23.67
C ALA A 52 -28.48 -4.83 -22.56
N GLU A 53 -28.20 -6.10 -22.90
CA GLU A 53 -28.10 -7.19 -21.92
C GLU A 53 -26.95 -7.00 -20.92
N MET A 54 -25.82 -6.44 -21.36
CA MET A 54 -24.64 -6.22 -20.50
C MET A 54 -24.68 -4.91 -19.71
N ARG A 55 -25.68 -4.06 -19.93
CA ARG A 55 -25.75 -2.71 -19.35
C ARG A 55 -25.77 -2.74 -17.82
N ASP A 56 -26.55 -3.64 -17.24
CA ASP A 56 -26.65 -3.77 -15.78
C ASP A 56 -25.34 -4.29 -15.14
N GLU A 57 -24.62 -5.18 -15.84
CA GLU A 57 -23.30 -5.67 -15.43
C GLU A 57 -22.27 -4.52 -15.47
N LEU A 58 -22.27 -3.72 -16.55
CA LEU A 58 -21.38 -2.57 -16.71
C LEU A 58 -21.65 -1.46 -15.68
N ASP A 59 -22.93 -1.18 -15.40
CA ASP A 59 -23.32 -0.21 -14.37
C ASP A 59 -22.94 -0.71 -12.96
N THR A 60 -23.01 -2.01 -12.72
CA THR A 60 -22.54 -2.63 -11.48
C THR A 60 -21.01 -2.52 -11.36
N ALA A 61 -20.27 -2.85 -12.42
CA ALA A 61 -18.82 -2.71 -12.44
C ALA A 61 -18.38 -1.24 -12.20
N ARG A 62 -19.05 -0.27 -12.85
CA ARG A 62 -18.79 1.16 -12.66
C ARG A 62 -19.02 1.61 -11.22
N ARG A 63 -20.12 1.16 -10.59
CA ARG A 63 -20.42 1.45 -9.18
C ARG A 63 -19.38 0.85 -8.25
N THR A 64 -18.99 -0.40 -8.49
CA THR A 64 -17.95 -1.08 -7.70
C THR A 64 -16.59 -0.39 -7.81
N MET A 65 -16.19 0.01 -9.03
CA MET A 65 -14.94 0.74 -9.27
C MET A 65 -14.95 2.12 -8.60
N SER A 66 -16.07 2.83 -8.67
CA SER A 66 -16.23 4.12 -7.97
C SER A 66 -16.11 3.95 -6.46
N ALA A 67 -16.78 2.95 -5.88
CA ALA A 67 -16.70 2.66 -4.44
C ALA A 67 -15.29 2.22 -3.99
N ALA A 68 -14.56 1.51 -4.86
CA ALA A 68 -13.17 1.15 -4.63
C ALA A 68 -12.26 2.38 -4.65
N ALA A 69 -12.47 3.30 -5.61
CA ALA A 69 -11.73 4.56 -5.67
C ALA A 69 -11.93 5.39 -4.40
N ASP A 70 -13.17 5.56 -3.94
CA ASP A 70 -13.45 6.33 -2.72
C ASP A 70 -12.80 5.67 -1.49
N THR A 71 -12.82 4.34 -1.42
CA THR A 71 -12.13 3.59 -0.34
C THR A 71 -10.62 3.79 -0.38
N LEU A 72 -10.01 3.86 -1.57
CA LEU A 72 -8.58 4.10 -1.73
C LEU A 72 -8.19 5.54 -1.39
N ASP A 73 -9.01 6.52 -1.74
CA ASP A 73 -8.75 7.92 -1.40
C ASP A 73 -8.84 8.18 0.10
N ASP A 74 -9.85 7.62 0.77
CA ASP A 74 -9.96 7.62 2.23
C ASP A 74 -8.70 7.02 2.88
N TRP A 75 -8.21 5.91 2.32
CA TRP A 75 -7.00 5.25 2.79
C TRP A 75 -5.75 6.11 2.54
N ALA A 76 -5.61 6.73 1.37
CA ALA A 76 -4.50 7.64 1.07
C ALA A 76 -4.45 8.80 2.06
N GLY A 77 -5.61 9.38 2.42
CA GLY A 77 -5.71 10.40 3.45
C GLY A 77 -5.24 9.91 4.82
N THR A 78 -5.64 8.69 5.20
CA THR A 78 -5.22 8.05 6.45
C THR A 78 -3.71 7.80 6.50
N VAL A 79 -3.13 7.27 5.41
CA VAL A 79 -1.68 7.04 5.28
C VAL A 79 -0.93 8.36 5.45
N LEU A 80 -1.35 9.42 4.76
CA LEU A 80 -0.70 10.73 4.84
C LEU A 80 -0.75 11.31 6.26
N ALA A 81 -1.90 11.21 6.94
CA ALA A 81 -2.05 11.67 8.32
C ALA A 81 -1.12 10.90 9.26
N ASN A 82 -1.05 9.58 9.12
CA ASN A 82 -0.18 8.74 9.92
C ASN A 82 1.31 9.05 9.65
N GLN A 83 1.71 9.26 8.39
CA GLN A 83 3.08 9.63 8.02
C GLN A 83 3.51 10.94 8.71
N ARG A 84 2.66 11.97 8.72
CA ARG A 84 2.94 13.22 9.45
C ARG A 84 3.13 12.99 10.95
N ARG A 85 2.31 12.12 11.54
CA ARG A 85 2.43 11.76 12.96
C ARG A 85 3.71 10.98 13.24
N ALA A 86 4.12 10.10 12.33
CA ALA A 86 5.39 9.38 12.43
C ALA A 86 6.60 10.33 12.35
N GLU A 87 6.56 11.33 11.46
CA GLU A 87 7.60 12.35 11.34
C GLU A 87 7.73 13.19 12.63
N GLU A 88 6.61 13.54 13.27
CA GLU A 88 6.60 14.24 14.55
C GLU A 88 7.25 13.40 15.67
N LEU A 89 6.86 12.13 15.79
CA LEU A 89 7.43 11.20 16.76
C LEU A 89 8.93 10.98 16.52
N ASP A 90 9.34 10.87 15.27
CA ASP A 90 10.74 10.69 14.89
C ASP A 90 11.60 11.92 15.22
N ARG A 91 11.08 13.13 14.97
CA ARG A 91 11.77 14.37 15.36
C ARG A 91 11.96 14.41 16.88
N ARG A 92 10.90 14.16 17.64
CA ARG A 92 10.94 14.14 19.10
C ARG A 92 11.89 13.07 19.65
N ALA A 93 11.92 11.88 19.04
CA ALA A 93 12.85 10.83 19.43
C ALA A 93 14.31 11.23 19.19
N ARG A 94 14.62 11.94 18.09
CA ARG A 94 15.98 12.47 17.82
C ARG A 94 16.39 13.52 18.84
N GLU A 95 15.48 14.43 19.18
CA GLU A 95 15.72 15.47 20.19
C GLU A 95 16.01 14.83 21.55
N LEU A 96 15.14 13.94 22.02
CA LEU A 96 15.33 13.23 23.29
C LEU A 96 16.63 12.42 23.34
N ARG A 97 17.05 11.80 22.23
CA ARG A 97 18.33 11.08 22.19
C ARG A 97 19.54 12.01 22.37
N ARG A 98 19.50 13.21 21.77
CA ARG A 98 20.56 14.22 21.98
C ARG A 98 20.53 14.72 23.43
N ASP A 99 19.35 15.01 23.96
CA ASP A 99 19.21 15.46 25.35
C ASP A 99 19.70 14.39 26.35
N ILE A 100 19.49 13.11 26.05
CA ILE A 100 20.00 11.98 26.83
C ILE A 100 21.54 11.96 26.78
N GLU A 101 22.15 12.13 25.62
CA GLU A 101 23.62 12.17 25.48
C GLU A 101 24.21 13.34 26.28
N ASP A 102 23.61 14.52 26.20
CA ASP A 102 24.01 15.70 26.98
C ASP A 102 23.83 15.47 28.49
N ALA A 103 22.72 14.86 28.90
CA ALA A 103 22.44 14.55 30.29
C ALA A 103 23.38 13.47 30.84
N ASP A 104 23.75 12.47 30.04
CA ASP A 104 24.72 11.43 30.41
C ASP A 104 26.10 12.03 30.66
N ASN A 105 26.56 12.93 29.77
CA ASN A 105 27.79 13.71 29.98
C ASN A 105 27.72 14.55 31.27
N ALA A 106 26.58 15.18 31.56
CA ALA A 106 26.38 15.93 32.79
C ALA A 106 26.43 15.03 34.05
N VAL A 107 25.89 13.82 34.00
CA VAL A 107 25.98 12.83 35.08
C VAL A 107 27.44 12.46 35.35
N VAL A 108 28.23 12.22 34.29
CA VAL A 108 29.67 11.93 34.40
C VAL A 108 30.41 13.10 35.07
N LEU A 109 30.18 14.34 34.63
CA LEU A 109 30.80 15.52 35.23
C LEU A 109 30.40 15.71 36.71
N ALA A 110 29.13 15.51 37.04
CA ALA A 110 28.63 15.63 38.40
C ALA A 110 29.14 14.51 39.33
N SER A 111 29.47 13.33 38.78
CA SER A 111 29.99 12.19 39.56
C SER A 111 31.31 12.53 40.26
N PHE A 112 32.14 13.40 39.66
CA PHE A 112 33.38 13.88 40.27
C PHE A 112 33.17 14.82 41.47
N ARG A 113 32.01 15.48 41.54
CA ARG A 113 31.65 16.37 42.66
C ARG A 113 30.88 15.62 43.75
N GLY A 114 30.15 14.58 43.36
CA GLY A 114 29.30 13.78 44.24
C GLY A 114 28.10 14.56 44.81
N GLY A 115 27.39 13.90 45.72
CA GLY A 115 26.31 14.54 46.50
C GLY A 115 25.05 14.91 45.68
N PRO A 116 24.34 15.99 46.04
CA PRO A 116 23.01 16.30 45.49
C PRO A 116 23.03 16.67 44.00
N GLU A 117 24.13 17.23 43.49
CA GLU A 117 24.27 17.55 42.06
C GLU A 117 24.24 16.28 41.20
N HIS A 118 24.92 15.21 41.64
CA HIS A 118 24.91 13.93 40.94
C HIS A 118 23.52 13.28 40.97
N ALA A 119 22.84 13.30 42.12
CA ALA A 119 21.48 12.78 42.23
C ALA A 119 20.49 13.51 41.30
N ALA A 120 20.59 14.84 41.21
CA ALA A 120 19.74 15.64 40.32
C ALA A 120 20.01 15.36 38.83
N ALA A 121 21.28 15.21 38.45
CA ALA A 121 21.66 14.86 37.08
C ALA A 121 21.12 13.47 36.68
N THR A 122 21.26 12.48 37.56
CA THR A 122 20.73 11.12 37.33
C THR A 122 19.21 11.13 37.20
N ALA A 123 18.51 11.84 38.08
CA ALA A 123 17.05 11.95 38.01
C ALA A 123 16.57 12.60 36.70
N ARG A 124 17.30 13.59 36.18
CA ARG A 124 17.02 14.22 34.87
C ARG A 124 17.21 13.21 33.73
N LEU A 125 18.32 12.49 33.72
CA LEU A 125 18.61 11.46 32.72
C LEU A 125 17.52 10.37 32.69
N ASP A 126 17.09 9.90 33.86
CA ASP A 126 16.03 8.91 33.98
C ASP A 126 14.66 9.46 33.55
N GLY A 127 14.42 10.77 33.72
CA GLY A 127 13.26 11.46 33.17
C GLY A 127 13.24 11.42 31.64
N LEU A 128 14.34 11.83 31.01
CA LEU A 128 14.48 11.85 29.55
C LEU A 128 14.37 10.45 28.94
N ARG A 129 14.94 9.42 29.58
CA ARG A 129 14.81 8.02 29.16
C ARG A 129 13.35 7.56 29.16
N ARG A 130 12.60 7.86 30.23
CA ARG A 130 11.16 7.55 30.31
C ARG A 130 10.35 8.29 29.24
N GLU A 131 10.70 9.53 28.94
CA GLU A 131 10.06 10.27 27.84
C GLU A 131 10.33 9.64 26.48
N LEU A 132 11.58 9.22 26.22
CA LEU A 132 11.94 8.52 24.99
C LEU A 132 11.17 7.20 24.86
N ASP A 133 11.08 6.43 25.93
CA ASP A 133 10.30 5.19 25.95
C ASP A 133 8.82 5.44 25.63
N GLY A 134 8.24 6.53 26.15
CA GLY A 134 6.88 6.95 25.83
C GLY A 134 6.68 7.30 24.35
N VAL A 135 7.64 8.00 23.73
CA VAL A 135 7.62 8.30 22.29
C VAL A 135 7.70 7.02 21.46
N LEU A 136 8.59 6.10 21.83
CA LEU A 136 8.74 4.81 21.14
C LEU A 136 7.51 3.91 21.32
N ALA A 137 6.83 3.95 22.47
CA ALA A 137 5.55 3.28 22.68
C ALA A 137 4.47 3.88 21.77
N GLY A 138 4.34 5.20 21.73
CA GLY A 138 3.39 5.88 20.84
C GLY A 138 3.62 5.59 19.35
N ALA A 139 4.88 5.39 18.93
CA ALA A 139 5.20 4.96 17.58
C ALA A 139 4.78 3.51 17.29
N ARG A 140 4.86 2.61 18.27
CA ARG A 140 4.36 1.22 18.13
C ARG A 140 2.84 1.16 18.10
N ASP A 141 2.16 2.00 18.88
CA ASP A 141 0.71 2.11 18.84
C ASP A 141 0.24 2.60 17.45
N LEU A 142 0.91 3.64 16.92
CA LEU A 142 0.65 4.13 15.56
C LEU A 142 0.81 3.03 14.50
N GLU A 143 1.84 2.19 14.63
CA GLU A 143 2.10 1.07 13.75
C GLU A 143 1.00 -0.01 13.82
N ALA A 144 0.56 -0.35 15.04
CA ALA A 144 -0.52 -1.30 15.26
C ALA A 144 -1.84 -0.80 14.66
N ASP A 145 -2.17 0.48 14.90
CA ASP A 145 -3.36 1.14 14.37
C ASP A 145 -3.33 1.18 12.84
N HIS A 146 -2.19 1.54 12.26
CA HIS A 146 -2.01 1.59 10.81
C HIS A 146 -2.21 0.20 10.18
N ARG A 147 -1.62 -0.86 10.73
CA ARG A 147 -1.82 -2.24 10.24
C ARG A 147 -3.27 -2.68 10.37
N SER A 148 -3.93 -2.34 11.47
CA SER A 148 -5.34 -2.65 11.71
C SER A 148 -6.22 -1.96 10.68
N ALA A 149 -5.97 -0.68 10.40
CA ALA A 149 -6.67 0.09 9.37
C ALA A 149 -6.44 -0.48 7.97
N ALA A 150 -5.19 -0.81 7.61
CA ALA A 150 -4.84 -1.43 6.33
C ALA A 150 -5.60 -2.75 6.09
N ARG A 151 -5.71 -3.60 7.14
CA ARG A 151 -6.50 -4.85 7.06
C ARG A 151 -7.98 -4.58 6.81
N ARG A 152 -8.57 -3.59 7.50
CA ARG A 152 -9.98 -3.22 7.29
C ARG A 152 -10.25 -2.71 5.87
N VAL A 153 -9.35 -1.88 5.34
CA VAL A 153 -9.43 -1.36 3.96
C VAL A 153 -9.31 -2.50 2.96
N ALA A 154 -8.32 -3.38 3.12
CA ALA A 154 -8.14 -4.54 2.24
C ALA A 154 -9.37 -5.44 2.21
N GLU A 155 -9.98 -5.68 3.37
CA GLU A 155 -11.18 -6.51 3.47
C GLU A 155 -12.43 -5.81 2.90
N ARG A 156 -12.55 -4.48 3.05
CA ARG A 156 -13.61 -3.70 2.39
C ARG A 156 -13.50 -3.79 0.87
N LEU A 157 -12.29 -3.61 0.33
CA LEU A 157 -12.03 -3.74 -1.11
C LEU A 157 -12.35 -5.15 -1.61
N ARG A 158 -11.97 -6.19 -0.86
CA ARG A 158 -12.31 -7.58 -1.20
C ARG A 158 -13.82 -7.78 -1.33
N ARG A 159 -14.60 -7.29 -0.35
CA ARG A 159 -16.07 -7.40 -0.38
C ARG A 159 -16.71 -6.63 -1.53
N LEU A 160 -16.20 -5.45 -1.86
CA LEU A 160 -16.67 -4.67 -3.01
C LEU A 160 -16.48 -5.46 -4.31
N VAL A 161 -15.32 -6.09 -4.48
CA VAL A 161 -15.04 -6.88 -5.69
C VAL A 161 -15.86 -8.17 -5.71
N THR A 162 -15.92 -8.94 -4.63
CA THR A 162 -16.71 -10.19 -4.62
C THR A 162 -18.20 -9.93 -4.80
N GLY A 163 -18.76 -8.93 -4.12
CA GLY A 163 -20.17 -8.56 -4.28
C GLY A 163 -20.48 -7.99 -5.68
N GLY A 164 -19.54 -7.26 -6.28
CA GLY A 164 -19.68 -6.81 -7.67
C GLY A 164 -19.62 -7.95 -8.68
N VAL A 165 -18.78 -8.95 -8.45
CA VAL A 165 -18.64 -10.14 -9.30
C VAL A 165 -19.85 -11.07 -9.19
N GLU A 166 -20.38 -11.27 -7.99
CA GLU A 166 -21.60 -12.06 -7.76
C GLU A 166 -22.84 -11.40 -8.41
N ALA A 167 -22.94 -10.06 -8.33
CA ALA A 167 -24.03 -9.31 -8.95
C ALA A 167 -23.94 -9.24 -10.49
N ALA A 168 -22.74 -9.36 -11.07
CA ALA A 168 -22.52 -9.24 -12.52
C ALA A 168 -22.65 -10.56 -13.31
N GLY A 169 -23.07 -11.67 -12.68
CA GLY A 169 -23.41 -12.93 -13.38
C GLY A 169 -22.27 -13.66 -14.11
N ARG A 170 -21.11 -13.03 -14.31
CA ARG A 170 -19.91 -13.60 -14.93
C ARG A 170 -18.65 -13.13 -14.20
N VAL A 171 -17.81 -14.09 -13.84
CA VAL A 171 -16.54 -13.86 -13.14
C VAL A 171 -15.46 -13.48 -14.19
N PRO A 172 -15.02 -12.20 -14.31
CA PRO A 172 -13.73 -11.92 -14.95
C PRO A 172 -12.64 -12.63 -14.15
N SER A 173 -11.64 -13.18 -14.84
CA SER A 173 -10.66 -14.03 -14.18
C SER A 173 -9.90 -13.24 -13.12
N ARG A 174 -9.56 -13.90 -12.00
CA ARG A 174 -8.85 -13.29 -10.86
C ARG A 174 -7.58 -12.57 -11.29
N GLU A 175 -6.94 -12.98 -12.38
CA GLU A 175 -5.75 -12.34 -12.95
C GLU A 175 -6.02 -10.99 -13.64
N GLU A 176 -7.20 -10.79 -14.23
CA GLU A 176 -7.54 -9.56 -14.96
C GLU A 176 -7.89 -8.41 -14.02
N VAL A 177 -8.59 -8.70 -12.92
CA VAL A 177 -9.01 -7.68 -11.93
C VAL A 177 -7.95 -7.45 -10.86
N PHE A 178 -7.30 -8.51 -10.38
CA PHE A 178 -6.32 -8.42 -9.30
C PHE A 178 -4.88 -8.41 -9.77
N GLY A 179 -4.57 -8.74 -11.04
CA GLY A 179 -3.20 -8.81 -11.53
C GLY A 179 -2.46 -7.47 -11.46
N GLY A 180 -3.16 -6.33 -11.56
CA GLY A 180 -2.55 -5.00 -11.40
C GLY A 180 -2.45 -4.56 -9.93
N VAL A 181 -3.50 -4.80 -9.14
CA VAL A 181 -3.59 -4.37 -7.73
C VAL A 181 -2.77 -5.26 -6.81
N VAL A 182 -2.82 -6.57 -6.99
CA VAL A 182 -1.96 -7.52 -6.28
C VAL A 182 -0.52 -7.33 -6.74
N ARG A 183 -0.21 -7.11 -8.02
CA ARG A 183 1.18 -6.84 -8.43
C ARG A 183 1.70 -5.49 -7.94
N ALA A 184 0.83 -4.49 -7.74
CA ALA A 184 1.17 -3.25 -7.03
C ALA A 184 1.41 -3.50 -5.53
N LEU A 185 0.52 -4.23 -4.85
CA LEU A 185 0.65 -4.55 -3.42
C LEU A 185 1.81 -5.52 -3.12
N THR A 186 2.03 -6.51 -3.99
CA THR A 186 3.14 -7.49 -3.94
C THR A 186 4.45 -6.86 -4.41
N GLY A 187 4.40 -5.91 -5.35
CA GLY A 187 5.56 -5.12 -5.78
C GLY A 187 6.11 -4.21 -4.68
N TYR A 188 5.26 -3.72 -3.77
CA TYR A 188 5.69 -2.97 -2.58
C TYR A 188 6.02 -3.85 -1.37
N SER A 189 5.63 -5.14 -1.40
CA SER A 189 6.07 -6.16 -0.44
C SER A 189 7.43 -6.77 -0.82
N ALA A 190 8.27 -6.07 -1.59
CA ALA A 190 9.58 -6.54 -2.06
C ALA A 190 10.61 -6.82 -0.93
N LEU A 191 10.27 -6.55 0.34
CA LEU A 191 10.95 -7.13 1.52
C LEU A 191 10.69 -8.64 1.66
N GLY A 192 9.65 -9.18 1.01
CA GLY A 192 9.34 -10.61 0.88
C GLY A 192 10.07 -11.31 -0.29
N SER A 193 10.60 -10.56 -1.26
CA SER A 193 11.36 -11.14 -2.38
C SER A 193 12.76 -11.63 -1.97
N ALA A 194 13.31 -11.14 -0.86
CA ALA A 194 14.52 -11.70 -0.26
C ALA A 194 14.30 -13.12 0.31
N LEU A 195 13.06 -13.49 0.62
CA LEU A 195 12.67 -14.77 1.20
C LEU A 195 12.12 -15.76 0.15
N ALA A 196 11.56 -15.25 -0.95
CA ALA A 196 11.17 -16.07 -2.10
C ALA A 196 12.38 -16.50 -2.97
N GLY A 197 13.46 -15.70 -2.98
CA GLY A 197 14.69 -16.01 -3.71
C GLY A 197 15.50 -17.19 -3.16
N THR A 198 15.28 -17.58 -1.90
CA THR A 198 15.94 -18.72 -1.24
C THR A 198 15.15 -20.02 -1.32
N LEU A 199 13.86 -19.98 -1.68
CA LEU A 199 12.98 -21.16 -1.66
C LEU A 199 12.55 -21.69 -3.05
N LEU A 200 12.78 -20.95 -4.14
CA LEU A 200 12.26 -21.29 -5.48
C LEU A 200 13.33 -21.47 -6.59
N SER A 201 14.59 -21.72 -6.24
CA SER A 201 15.61 -22.08 -7.25
C SER A 201 15.73 -23.60 -7.46
N PRO A 202 15.44 -24.09 -8.67
CA PRO A 202 16.03 -25.31 -9.23
C PRO A 202 17.11 -24.98 -10.30
N PRO A 203 17.92 -25.96 -10.72
CA PRO A 203 19.24 -25.71 -11.31
C PRO A 203 19.16 -25.22 -12.76
N ARG A 204 20.09 -24.34 -13.11
CA ARG A 204 20.32 -23.86 -14.48
C ARG A 204 20.75 -25.01 -15.39
N THR A 205 20.08 -25.15 -16.53
CA THR A 205 20.70 -25.68 -17.75
C THR A 205 20.55 -24.66 -18.88
N ALA A 206 21.66 -24.46 -19.58
CA ALA A 206 21.85 -23.44 -20.60
C ALA A 206 21.08 -23.78 -21.89
N GLY A 207 20.47 -22.77 -22.50
CA GLY A 207 19.85 -22.84 -23.82
C GLY A 207 19.41 -21.45 -24.28
N THR A 208 19.99 -20.98 -25.38
CA THR A 208 19.90 -19.65 -25.99
C THR A 208 18.46 -19.27 -26.40
N PRO A 209 17.94 -18.06 -26.08
CA PRO A 209 16.63 -17.63 -26.55
C PRO A 209 16.70 -16.94 -27.92
N ALA A 210 16.11 -17.57 -28.94
CA ALA A 210 15.49 -16.90 -30.08
C ALA A 210 14.02 -16.62 -29.70
N GLY A 211 13.55 -15.41 -30.00
CA GLY A 211 12.42 -14.75 -29.33
C GLY A 211 11.06 -15.44 -29.38
N GLY A 212 10.33 -15.36 -28.25
CA GLY A 212 8.95 -15.85 -28.07
C GLY A 212 7.84 -14.84 -28.42
N ALA A 213 8.18 -13.59 -28.72
CA ALA A 213 7.22 -12.62 -29.27
C ALA A 213 6.72 -13.04 -30.67
N ALA A 214 7.52 -13.81 -31.42
CA ALA A 214 7.16 -14.32 -32.74
C ALA A 214 6.22 -15.55 -32.68
N ALA A 215 6.24 -16.33 -31.60
CA ALA A 215 5.41 -17.53 -31.48
C ALA A 215 3.95 -17.22 -31.07
N PHE A 216 3.72 -16.09 -30.40
CA PHE A 216 2.37 -15.69 -29.97
C PHE A 216 1.56 -15.01 -31.10
N ALA A 217 2.23 -14.30 -32.00
CA ALA A 217 1.60 -13.69 -33.18
C ALA A 217 1.05 -14.74 -34.17
N SER A 218 1.66 -15.93 -34.24
CA SER A 218 1.18 -17.03 -35.09
C SER A 218 0.01 -17.83 -34.50
N ALA A 219 -0.22 -17.77 -33.18
CA ALA A 219 -1.28 -18.55 -32.52
C ALA A 219 -2.66 -17.84 -32.51
N LEU A 220 -2.71 -16.54 -32.79
CA LEU A 220 -3.95 -15.75 -32.86
C LEU A 220 -4.53 -15.62 -34.28
N GLY A 221 -3.92 -16.30 -35.26
CA GLY A 221 -4.26 -16.21 -36.66
C GLY A 221 -4.57 -17.57 -37.28
N GLU A 222 -5.42 -18.40 -36.68
CA GLU A 222 -6.11 -19.48 -37.40
C GLU A 222 -7.36 -19.93 -36.60
N ARG A 223 -8.44 -20.15 -37.36
CA ARG A 223 -9.87 -20.18 -36.98
C ARG A 223 -10.28 -21.17 -35.90
#